data_AF-A0A831SKQ8-F1
#
_entry.id   AF-A0A831SKQ8-F1
#
_cell.length_a   1.000
_cell.length_b   1.000
_cell.length_c   1.000
_cell.angle_alpha   90.00
_cell.angle_beta   90.00
_cell.angle_gamma   90.00
#
_symmetry.space_group_name_H-M   'P 1'
#
loop_
_entity.id
_entity.type
_entity.pdbx_description
1 polymer ?
#
loop_
_entity_poly.entity_id
_entity_poly.type
_entity_poly.pdbx_seq_one_letter_code
_entity_poly.pdbx_strand_id
1 'polypeptide(L)'
;MYLVPGNRVLKVANKLRKEFNERYYKVQGRLCLNLGIVYADHKYPLYMVLDAGKRMLKEFQVANNLITEKELTITNDIKAYGIRALCKKENNTIALNFKEDVFEKENQIISIDSRLRKLKVRKDKEIDDKFYPYFLKKVNGQIKPIHIDKLPLCCEIIFAPGIFDFEYLNSSKVRINLTLKKKNNKWQKRDSLFPLIYTRPYRIEKIERLINVTKSFKKEKPTITALENFREILASEIYRLFKDKKDFPTNEDKELIEKLAHTLANNMEGLKKENTLDTLLRFSKNLEIFDLLELELFLDAFNFLEEEKDDSN
;
A
#
# COMPACT_ATOMS: atom_id res chain seq x y z
N MET A 1 -15.04 -13.10 3.79
CA MET A 1 -15.13 -11.79 4.46
C MET A 1 -15.15 -12.05 5.96
N TYR A 2 -14.38 -11.32 6.75
CA TYR A 2 -14.31 -11.51 8.20
C TYR A 2 -14.77 -10.23 8.88
N LEU A 3 -15.49 -10.35 10.00
CA LEU A 3 -15.77 -9.22 10.89
C LEU A 3 -14.68 -9.20 11.97
N VAL A 4 -14.05 -8.04 12.13
CA VAL A 4 -12.91 -7.86 13.04
C VAL A 4 -13.14 -6.56 13.80
N PRO A 5 -12.82 -6.49 15.10
CA PRO A 5 -12.80 -5.22 15.83
C PRO A 5 -11.91 -4.19 15.12
N GLY A 6 -12.39 -2.94 14.97
CA GLY A 6 -11.70 -1.89 14.24
C GLY A 6 -10.27 -1.65 14.73
N ASN A 7 -10.08 -1.67 16.05
CA ASN A 7 -8.79 -1.48 16.70
C ASN A 7 -7.76 -2.60 16.46
N ARG A 8 -8.15 -3.74 15.87
CA ARG A 8 -7.26 -4.89 15.60
C ARG A 8 -7.11 -5.19 14.12
N VAL A 9 -7.83 -4.49 13.25
CA VAL A 9 -7.92 -4.88 11.84
C VAL A 9 -6.58 -4.75 11.10
N LEU A 10 -5.79 -3.71 11.40
CA LEU A 10 -4.46 -3.55 10.79
C LEU A 10 -3.47 -4.61 11.29
N LYS A 11 -3.55 -5.02 12.56
CA LYS A 11 -2.78 -6.16 13.10
C LYS A 11 -3.09 -7.44 12.35
N VAL A 12 -4.39 -7.74 12.18
CA VAL A 12 -4.86 -8.92 11.45
C VAL A 12 -4.44 -8.85 9.98
N ALA A 13 -4.60 -7.70 9.32
CA ALA A 13 -4.21 -7.52 7.93
C ALA A 13 -2.70 -7.73 7.72
N ASN A 14 -1.87 -7.19 8.62
CA ASN A 14 -0.42 -7.41 8.57
C ASN A 14 -0.05 -8.87 8.83
N LYS A 15 -0.72 -9.54 9.77
CA LYS A 15 -0.51 -10.97 10.03
C LYS A 15 -0.89 -11.82 8.82
N LEU A 16 -2.04 -11.54 8.19
CA LEU A 16 -2.47 -12.21 6.95
C LEU A 16 -1.45 -12.03 5.83
N ARG A 17 -0.94 -10.81 5.64
CA ARG A 17 0.11 -10.51 4.66
C ARG A 17 1.39 -11.31 4.95
N LYS A 18 1.85 -11.36 6.20
CA LYS A 18 3.05 -12.13 6.61
C LYS A 18 2.87 -13.62 6.37
N GLU A 19 1.77 -14.20 6.86
CA GLU A 19 1.44 -15.62 6.66
C GLU A 19 1.31 -15.97 5.18
N PHE A 20 0.69 -15.10 4.39
CA PHE A 20 0.60 -15.28 2.95
C PHE A 20 2.00 -15.28 2.31
N ASN A 21 2.84 -14.31 2.65
CA ASN A 21 4.20 -14.23 2.12
C ASN A 21 5.04 -15.43 2.56
N GLU A 22 4.89 -15.94 3.78
CA GLU A 22 5.61 -17.11 4.28
C GLU A 22 5.16 -18.40 3.61
N ARG A 23 3.84 -18.62 3.48
CA ARG A 23 3.28 -19.83 2.86
C ARG A 23 3.47 -19.85 1.34
N TYR A 24 3.31 -18.70 0.69
CA TYR A 24 3.34 -18.54 -0.76
C TYR A 24 4.63 -17.89 -1.26
N TYR A 25 5.70 -17.94 -0.46
CA TYR A 25 7.01 -17.38 -0.76
C TYR A 25 7.57 -17.79 -2.15
N LYS A 26 7.25 -19.00 -2.66
CA LYS A 26 7.68 -19.50 -3.98
C LYS A 26 7.03 -18.79 -5.18
N VAL A 27 5.86 -18.19 -4.98
CA VAL A 27 5.05 -17.54 -6.02
C VAL A 27 4.93 -16.03 -5.79
N GLN A 28 5.78 -15.46 -4.94
CA GLN A 28 5.81 -14.03 -4.65
C GLN A 28 5.99 -13.23 -5.95
N GLY A 29 5.11 -12.24 -6.17
CA GLY A 29 5.09 -11.43 -7.39
C GLY A 29 4.36 -12.07 -8.59
N ARG A 30 3.84 -13.28 -8.45
CA ARG A 30 2.95 -13.93 -9.45
C ARG A 30 1.57 -14.21 -8.89
N LEU A 31 1.50 -14.50 -7.58
CA LEU A 31 0.27 -14.54 -6.82
C LEU A 31 0.27 -13.35 -5.86
N CYS A 32 -0.72 -12.48 -6.01
CA CYS A 32 -0.88 -11.31 -5.15
C CYS A 32 -1.95 -11.54 -4.07
N LEU A 33 -1.76 -10.90 -2.92
CA LEU A 33 -2.78 -10.80 -1.88
C LEU A 33 -3.39 -9.40 -1.96
N ASN A 34 -4.71 -9.35 -2.19
CA ASN A 34 -5.47 -8.11 -2.11
C ASN A 34 -6.27 -8.10 -0.80
N LEU A 35 -6.16 -7.03 -0.02
CA LEU A 35 -6.89 -6.85 1.24
C LEU A 35 -7.67 -5.55 1.21
N GLY A 36 -8.97 -5.67 1.46
CA GLY A 36 -9.89 -4.55 1.61
C GLY A 36 -10.45 -4.50 3.01
N ILE A 37 -10.44 -3.32 3.63
CA ILE A 37 -11.00 -3.08 4.95
C ILE A 37 -12.17 -2.11 4.83
N VAL A 38 -13.34 -2.52 5.30
CA VAL A 38 -14.51 -1.66 5.37
C VAL A 38 -14.81 -1.42 6.84
N TYR A 39 -14.62 -0.18 7.29
CA TYR A 39 -15.04 0.26 8.61
C TYR A 39 -16.48 0.73 8.54
N ALA A 40 -17.27 0.38 9.54
CA ALA A 40 -18.66 0.80 9.65
C ALA A 40 -19.09 0.78 11.11
N ASP A 41 -19.99 1.70 11.48
CA ASP A 41 -20.61 1.69 12.80
C ASP A 41 -21.47 0.45 13.01
N HIS A 42 -21.66 0.06 14.27
CA HIS A 42 -22.50 -1.08 14.66
C HIS A 42 -23.97 -0.95 14.20
N LYS A 43 -24.46 0.28 13.95
CA LYS A 43 -25.81 0.54 13.42
C LYS A 43 -25.86 0.61 11.89
N TYR A 44 -24.71 0.53 11.21
CA TYR A 44 -24.67 0.62 9.76
C TYR A 44 -25.22 -0.67 9.14
N PRO A 45 -26.11 -0.60 8.13
CA PRO A 45 -26.74 -1.80 7.61
C PRO A 45 -25.73 -2.78 6.98
N LEU A 46 -25.74 -4.04 7.43
CA LEU A 46 -24.79 -5.06 7.00
C LEU A 46 -24.79 -5.29 5.48
N TYR A 47 -25.95 -5.22 4.83
CA TYR A 47 -26.05 -5.37 3.37
C TYR A 47 -25.27 -4.27 2.63
N MET A 48 -25.16 -3.06 3.21
CA MET A 48 -24.35 -1.99 2.63
C MET A 48 -22.85 -2.24 2.83
N VAL A 49 -22.45 -2.82 3.95
CA VAL A 49 -21.07 -3.26 4.20
C VAL A 49 -20.66 -4.36 3.21
N LEU A 50 -21.56 -5.32 2.95
CA LEU A 50 -21.34 -6.37 1.95
C LEU A 50 -21.25 -5.82 0.52
N ASP A 51 -22.12 -4.87 0.15
CA ASP A 51 -22.05 -4.18 -1.14
C ASP A 51 -20.75 -3.39 -1.29
N ALA A 52 -20.31 -2.69 -0.23
CA ALA A 52 -19.01 -2.02 -0.18
C ALA A 52 -17.85 -2.99 -0.39
N GLY A 53 -17.83 -4.11 0.33
CA GLY A 53 -16.81 -5.15 0.16
C GLY A 53 -16.78 -5.70 -1.27
N LYS A 54 -17.95 -5.94 -1.89
CA LYS A 54 -18.03 -6.37 -3.29
C LYS A 54 -17.50 -5.33 -4.27
N ARG A 55 -17.72 -4.04 -4.00
CA ARG A 55 -17.18 -2.92 -4.81
C ARG A 55 -15.67 -2.81 -4.67
N MET A 56 -15.14 -2.94 -3.45
CA MET A 56 -13.71 -2.93 -3.20
C MET A 56 -12.98 -4.11 -3.87
N LEU A 57 -13.62 -5.29 -3.93
CA LEU A 57 -13.10 -6.41 -4.73
C LEU A 57 -13.02 -6.09 -6.22
N LYS A 58 -14.03 -5.41 -6.77
CA LYS A 58 -13.98 -4.92 -8.16
C LYS A 58 -12.90 -3.87 -8.35
N GLU A 59 -12.69 -2.99 -7.37
CA GLU A 59 -11.58 -2.04 -7.37
C GLU A 59 -10.23 -2.75 -7.44
N PHE A 60 -10.02 -3.83 -6.68
CA PHE A 60 -8.80 -4.62 -6.80
C PHE A 60 -8.67 -5.34 -8.13
N GLN A 61 -9.77 -5.81 -8.71
CA GLN A 61 -9.74 -6.37 -10.05
C GLN A 61 -9.36 -5.30 -11.06
N VAL A 62 -9.95 -4.11 -10.99
CA VAL A 62 -9.60 -2.99 -11.87
C VAL A 62 -8.13 -2.65 -11.68
N ALA A 63 -7.69 -2.32 -10.46
CA ALA A 63 -6.31 -1.97 -10.14
C ALA A 63 -5.29 -3.05 -10.54
N ASN A 64 -5.62 -4.35 -10.42
CA ASN A 64 -4.75 -5.43 -10.91
C ASN A 64 -4.88 -5.68 -12.42
N ASN A 65 -6.03 -5.41 -13.04
CA ASN A 65 -6.36 -5.70 -14.45
C ASN A 65 -6.36 -4.44 -15.33
N LEU A 66 -5.53 -3.43 -15.03
CA LEU A 66 -5.49 -2.20 -15.81
C LEU A 66 -4.96 -2.30 -17.23
N ILE A 67 -4.63 -3.51 -17.73
CA ILE A 67 -5.02 -3.94 -19.07
C ILE A 67 -5.19 -5.48 -19.09
N THR A 68 -6.39 -6.05 -19.16
CA THR A 68 -6.56 -7.31 -19.93
C THR A 68 -6.38 -6.99 -21.41
N GLU A 69 -5.17 -6.60 -21.80
CA GLU A 69 -4.56 -6.60 -23.15
C GLU A 69 -3.03 -6.41 -23.04
N LYS A 70 -2.39 -6.89 -21.98
CA LYS A 70 -1.04 -7.43 -22.14
C LYS A 70 -1.07 -8.88 -21.73
N GLU A 71 -1.91 -9.65 -22.44
CA GLU A 71 -1.61 -11.05 -22.67
C GLU A 71 -0.20 -11.10 -23.25
N LEU A 72 0.75 -11.46 -22.40
CA LEU A 72 2.09 -11.73 -22.86
C LEU A 72 2.12 -13.24 -23.05
N THR A 73 2.13 -13.65 -24.32
CA THR A 73 2.19 -15.05 -24.71
C THR A 73 3.56 -15.60 -24.34
N ILE A 74 3.60 -16.54 -23.40
CA ILE A 74 4.84 -17.27 -23.03
C ILE A 74 5.19 -18.28 -24.13
N THR A 75 4.16 -19.00 -24.59
CA THR A 75 4.03 -19.97 -25.70
C THR A 75 2.53 -20.06 -26.05
N ASN A 76 2.12 -20.69 -27.16
CA ASN A 76 0.76 -20.63 -27.75
C ASN A 76 -0.44 -20.77 -26.77
N ASP A 77 -0.28 -21.28 -25.54
CA ASP A 77 -1.36 -21.47 -24.56
C ASP A 77 -1.14 -20.90 -23.14
N ILE A 78 0.02 -20.30 -22.81
CA ILE A 78 0.29 -19.84 -21.43
C ILE A 78 0.31 -18.30 -21.36
N LYS A 79 -0.63 -17.75 -20.57
CA LYS A 79 -0.81 -16.31 -20.31
C LYS A 79 -0.20 -15.93 -18.96
N ALA A 80 0.61 -14.88 -18.94
CA ALA A 80 1.08 -14.26 -17.70
C ALA A 80 0.28 -12.99 -17.39
N TYR A 81 -0.06 -12.79 -16.12
CA TYR A 81 -0.76 -11.60 -15.63
C TYR A 81 0.15 -10.82 -14.69
N GLY A 82 0.23 -9.50 -14.88
CA GLY A 82 1.01 -8.59 -14.04
C GLY A 82 1.47 -7.35 -14.79
N ILE A 83 2.14 -6.45 -14.08
CA ILE A 83 2.59 -5.15 -14.55
C ILE A 83 4.11 -5.19 -14.81
N ARG A 84 4.58 -4.37 -15.75
CA ARG A 84 6.01 -4.21 -16.01
C ARG A 84 6.67 -3.40 -14.90
N ALA A 85 7.63 -4.02 -14.23
CA ALA A 85 8.46 -3.38 -13.22
C ALA A 85 9.93 -3.45 -13.61
N LEU A 86 10.63 -2.33 -13.44
CA LEU A 86 12.08 -2.30 -13.50
C LEU A 86 12.61 -2.74 -12.13
N CYS A 87 13.31 -3.87 -12.12
CA CYS A 87 13.84 -4.48 -10.93
C CYS A 87 15.32 -4.14 -10.76
N LYS A 88 15.67 -3.61 -9.58
CA LYS A 88 17.04 -3.45 -9.10
C LYS A 88 17.24 -4.33 -7.86
N LYS A 89 18.14 -5.30 -7.95
CA LYS A 89 18.50 -6.18 -6.82
C LYS A 89 19.57 -5.48 -5.97
N GLU A 90 19.32 -5.39 -4.67
CA GLU A 90 20.24 -4.87 -3.67
C GLU A 90 20.31 -5.90 -2.52
N ASN A 91 21.37 -6.73 -2.50
CA ASN A 91 21.52 -7.82 -1.52
C ASN A 91 20.28 -8.76 -1.46
N ASN A 92 19.53 -8.71 -0.35
CA ASN A 92 18.33 -9.50 -0.06
C ASN A 92 17.02 -8.75 -0.34
N THR A 93 17.09 -7.58 -0.98
CA THR A 93 15.92 -6.79 -1.37
C THR A 93 15.90 -6.57 -2.87
N ILE A 94 14.70 -6.41 -3.38
CA ILE A 94 14.46 -5.98 -4.75
C ILE A 94 13.65 -4.69 -4.72
N ALA A 95 14.23 -3.64 -5.30
CA ALA A 95 13.52 -2.42 -5.61
C ALA A 95 12.83 -2.58 -6.97
N LEU A 96 11.50 -2.40 -6.97
CA LEU A 96 10.64 -2.39 -8.15
C LEU A 96 10.18 -0.96 -8.43
N ASN A 97 10.38 -0.53 -9.66
CA ASN A 97 9.82 0.71 -10.19
C ASN A 97 8.81 0.38 -11.30
N PHE A 98 7.54 0.68 -11.07
CA PHE A 98 6.47 0.41 -12.02
C PHE A 98 6.42 1.49 -13.10
N LYS A 99 6.46 1.06 -14.37
CA LYS A 99 6.50 1.95 -15.54
C LYS A 99 5.13 2.36 -16.07
N GLU A 100 4.11 1.62 -15.69
CA GLU A 100 2.71 1.74 -16.12
C GLU A 100 1.86 1.37 -14.89
N ASP A 101 0.62 1.87 -14.79
CA ASP A 101 -0.43 1.56 -13.78
C ASP A 101 -0.85 2.74 -12.86
N VAL A 102 -1.86 2.55 -12.01
CA VAL A 102 -2.28 3.47 -10.92
C VAL A 102 -1.13 3.81 -9.95
N PHE A 103 -0.10 2.96 -9.90
CA PHE A 103 1.12 3.14 -9.11
C PHE A 103 2.33 3.63 -9.94
N GLU A 104 2.11 4.32 -11.06
CA GLU A 104 3.19 4.88 -11.88
C GLU A 104 4.15 5.74 -11.05
N LYS A 105 5.46 5.59 -11.28
CA LYS A 105 6.56 6.34 -10.60
C LYS A 105 6.67 6.09 -9.09
N GLU A 106 6.00 5.06 -8.61
CA GLU A 106 5.91 4.76 -7.19
C GLU A 106 6.91 3.61 -6.91
N ASN A 107 8.03 3.88 -6.24
CA ASN A 107 9.04 2.86 -5.91
C ASN A 107 8.55 1.92 -4.81
N GLN A 108 8.73 0.61 -4.99
CA GLN A 108 8.47 -0.41 -3.97
C GLN A 108 9.73 -1.20 -3.68
N ILE A 109 9.95 -1.46 -2.39
CA ILE A 109 11.02 -2.33 -1.94
C ILE A 109 10.36 -3.60 -1.42
N ILE A 110 10.75 -4.73 -1.99
CA ILE A 110 10.28 -6.04 -1.57
C ILE A 110 11.47 -6.76 -0.95
N SER A 111 11.30 -7.21 0.28
CA SER A 111 12.21 -8.20 0.85
C SER A 111 11.90 -9.53 0.18
N ILE A 112 12.92 -10.12 -0.42
CA ILE A 112 12.80 -11.48 -0.93
C ILE A 112 13.68 -12.35 -0.06
N ASP A 113 13.11 -13.46 0.39
CA ASP A 113 13.88 -14.48 1.08
C ASP A 113 14.82 -15.13 0.04
N SER A 114 16.00 -14.53 -0.15
CA SER A 114 17.08 -15.03 -1.00
C SER A 114 17.76 -16.26 -0.40
N ARG A 115 17.35 -16.69 0.81
CA ARG A 115 17.78 -17.95 1.39
C ARG A 115 17.25 -19.06 0.49
N LEU A 116 18.13 -19.62 -0.35
CA LEU A 116 17.96 -20.93 -0.97
C LEU A 116 17.55 -21.90 0.13
N ARG A 117 16.24 -22.12 0.30
CA ARG A 117 15.77 -23.14 1.23
C ARG A 117 16.14 -24.46 0.59
N LYS A 118 17.18 -25.09 1.11
CA LYS A 118 17.52 -26.44 0.71
C LYS A 118 16.36 -27.35 1.09
N LEU A 119 15.85 -28.09 0.12
CA LEU A 119 14.83 -29.10 0.35
C LEU A 119 15.51 -30.29 1.01
N LYS A 120 15.09 -30.63 2.23
CA LYS A 120 15.44 -31.92 2.84
C LYS A 120 14.72 -33.02 2.09
N VAL A 121 15.47 -33.75 1.27
CA VAL A 121 14.96 -34.92 0.52
C VAL A 121 15.15 -36.19 1.35
N ARG A 122 16.15 -36.22 2.24
CA ARG A 122 16.40 -37.26 3.26
C ARG A 122 17.01 -36.64 4.53
N LYS A 123 17.12 -37.42 5.62
CA LYS A 123 17.72 -36.99 6.91
C LYS A 123 19.06 -36.25 6.73
N ASP A 124 19.89 -36.69 5.78
CA ASP A 124 21.24 -36.15 5.55
C ASP A 124 21.45 -35.59 4.14
N LYS A 125 20.37 -35.39 3.36
CA LYS A 125 20.48 -34.88 1.98
C LYS A 125 19.57 -33.68 1.77
N GLU A 126 20.22 -32.55 1.64
CA GLU A 126 19.65 -31.26 1.29
C GLU A 126 20.00 -30.92 -0.16
N ILE A 127 18.98 -30.59 -0.96
CA ILE A 127 19.15 -30.20 -2.37
C ILE A 127 18.67 -28.77 -2.54
N ASP A 128 19.39 -27.98 -3.31
CA ASP A 128 18.94 -26.63 -3.67
C ASP A 128 17.56 -26.67 -4.34
N ASP A 129 16.65 -25.82 -3.88
CA ASP A 129 15.32 -25.70 -4.49
C ASP A 129 15.45 -25.01 -5.86
N LYS A 130 15.73 -25.80 -6.90
CA LYS A 130 15.83 -25.33 -8.30
C LYS A 130 14.52 -24.73 -8.84
N PHE A 131 13.40 -24.93 -8.14
CA PHE A 131 12.09 -24.41 -8.50
C PHE A 131 11.75 -23.08 -7.78
N TYR A 132 12.72 -22.52 -7.06
CA TYR A 132 12.61 -21.32 -6.22
C TYR A 132 12.88 -20.00 -6.99
N PRO A 133 12.42 -18.85 -6.47
CA PRO A 133 11.44 -18.01 -7.17
C PRO A 133 11.98 -17.46 -8.49
N TYR A 134 11.26 -17.76 -9.57
CA TYR A 134 11.47 -17.11 -10.85
C TYR A 134 10.51 -15.94 -11.03
N PHE A 135 11.05 -14.80 -11.44
CA PHE A 135 10.27 -13.75 -12.07
C PHE A 135 10.05 -14.09 -13.55
N LEU A 136 9.10 -13.42 -14.18
CA LEU A 136 8.89 -13.54 -15.61
C LEU A 136 9.56 -12.36 -16.30
N LYS A 137 10.55 -12.61 -17.16
CA LYS A 137 11.24 -11.58 -17.93
C LYS A 137 10.84 -11.67 -19.40
N LYS A 138 10.65 -10.52 -20.04
CA LYS A 138 10.48 -10.46 -21.51
C LYS A 138 11.86 -10.44 -22.18
N VAL A 139 12.11 -11.41 -23.06
CA VAL A 139 13.33 -11.55 -23.87
C VAL A 139 12.91 -11.79 -25.32
N ASN A 140 13.26 -10.88 -26.24
CA ASN A 140 12.98 -10.99 -27.67
C ASN A 140 11.50 -11.30 -28.00
N GLY A 141 10.57 -10.62 -27.31
CA GLY A 141 9.13 -10.83 -27.51
C GLY A 141 8.54 -12.00 -26.71
N GLN A 142 9.34 -12.97 -26.28
CA GLN A 142 8.92 -14.12 -25.47
C GLN A 142 9.06 -13.83 -23.98
N ILE A 143 8.19 -14.40 -23.15
CA ILE A 143 8.41 -14.42 -21.70
C ILE A 143 9.16 -15.67 -21.31
N LYS A 144 10.20 -15.51 -20.49
CA LYS A 144 10.93 -16.63 -19.89
C LYS A 144 11.00 -16.49 -18.37
N PRO A 145 10.85 -17.58 -17.61
CA PRO A 145 11.12 -17.57 -16.18
C PRO A 145 12.62 -17.31 -15.94
N ILE A 146 12.94 -16.44 -15.00
CA ILE A 146 14.30 -16.14 -14.56
C ILE A 146 14.43 -16.30 -13.06
N HIS A 147 15.33 -17.18 -12.63
CA HIS A 147 15.62 -17.39 -11.21
C HIS A 147 16.16 -16.10 -10.57
N ILE A 148 15.73 -15.81 -9.34
CA ILE A 148 16.12 -14.58 -8.61
C ILE A 148 17.64 -14.38 -8.47
N ASP A 149 18.41 -15.46 -8.34
CA ASP A 149 19.87 -15.37 -8.24
C ASP A 149 20.53 -15.00 -9.56
N LYS A 150 19.87 -15.32 -10.68
CA LYS A 150 20.35 -15.01 -12.03
C LYS A 150 19.76 -13.70 -12.55
N LEU A 151 19.08 -12.94 -11.70
CA LEU A 151 18.45 -11.70 -12.08
C LEU A 151 19.53 -10.64 -12.39
N PRO A 152 19.61 -10.13 -13.63
CA PRO A 152 20.59 -9.12 -13.98
C PRO A 152 20.39 -7.84 -13.16
N LEU A 153 21.47 -7.10 -12.98
CA LEU A 153 21.40 -5.71 -12.52
C LEU A 153 20.47 -4.94 -13.46
N CYS A 154 19.39 -4.36 -12.91
CA CYS A 154 18.41 -3.55 -13.64
C CYS A 154 17.78 -4.29 -14.83
N CYS A 155 16.73 -5.08 -14.59
CA CYS A 155 15.97 -5.75 -15.66
C CYS A 155 14.45 -5.52 -15.55
N GLU A 156 13.75 -5.64 -16.67
CA GLU A 156 12.29 -5.57 -16.69
C GLU A 156 11.68 -6.94 -16.42
N ILE A 157 10.77 -6.99 -15.45
CA ILE A 157 10.02 -8.19 -15.07
C ILE A 157 8.52 -7.93 -15.08
N ILE A 158 7.74 -9.00 -15.14
CA ILE A 158 6.29 -8.99 -14.89
C ILE A 158 6.09 -9.28 -13.41
N PHE A 159 5.32 -8.42 -12.75
CA PHE A 159 5.05 -8.49 -11.33
C PHE A 159 3.58 -8.20 -11.04
N ALA A 160 2.93 -9.05 -10.25
CA ALA A 160 1.57 -8.85 -9.75
C ALA A 160 1.64 -8.29 -8.31
N PRO A 161 1.45 -6.97 -8.11
CA PRO A 161 1.47 -6.39 -6.77
C PRO A 161 0.22 -6.76 -5.98
N GLY A 162 0.39 -6.97 -4.67
CA GLY A 162 -0.75 -7.01 -3.77
C GLY A 162 -1.29 -5.61 -3.52
N ILE A 163 -2.60 -5.50 -3.37
CA ILE A 163 -3.29 -4.22 -3.17
C ILE A 163 -3.91 -4.18 -1.77
N PHE A 164 -3.78 -3.04 -1.10
CA PHE A 164 -4.40 -2.75 0.18
C PHE A 164 -5.30 -1.54 0.04
N ASP A 165 -6.51 -1.61 0.57
CA ASP A 165 -7.38 -0.46 0.64
C ASP A 165 -8.25 -0.50 1.89
N PHE A 166 -8.69 0.67 2.33
CA PHE A 166 -9.64 0.81 3.41
C PHE A 166 -10.61 1.95 3.15
N GLU A 167 -11.82 1.84 3.70
CA GLU A 167 -12.81 2.92 3.67
C GLU A 167 -13.68 2.90 4.92
N TYR A 168 -14.02 4.08 5.43
CA TYR A 168 -15.02 4.24 6.47
C TYR A 168 -16.39 4.64 5.89
N LEU A 169 -17.39 3.79 6.09
CA LEU A 169 -18.75 4.01 5.60
C LEU A 169 -19.54 4.93 6.53
N ASN A 170 -19.26 6.24 6.47
CA ASN A 170 -20.03 7.25 7.19
C ASN A 170 -21.35 7.64 6.49
N SER A 171 -21.52 7.27 5.22
CA SER A 171 -22.69 7.64 4.42
C SER A 171 -22.88 6.70 3.23
N SER A 172 -24.10 6.68 2.66
CA SER A 172 -24.38 5.90 1.45
C SER A 172 -23.62 6.39 0.21
N LYS A 173 -23.19 7.67 0.19
CA LYS A 173 -22.44 8.26 -0.93
C LYS A 173 -21.04 7.68 -1.04
N VAL A 174 -20.36 7.51 0.10
CA VAL A 174 -19.00 6.94 0.15
C VAL A 174 -18.96 5.57 -0.52
N ARG A 175 -19.95 4.71 -0.24
CA ARG A 175 -20.08 3.38 -0.85
C ARG A 175 -20.08 3.40 -2.38
N ILE A 176 -20.70 4.41 -3.00
CA ILE A 176 -20.79 4.51 -4.46
C ILE A 176 -19.44 4.89 -5.08
N ASN A 177 -18.62 5.65 -4.34
CA ASN A 177 -17.33 6.15 -4.79
C ASN A 177 -16.16 5.21 -4.53
N LEU A 178 -16.40 3.99 -4.01
CA LEU A 178 -15.42 2.93 -3.72
C LEU A 178 -14.73 2.30 -4.93
N THR A 179 -14.84 2.87 -6.13
CA THR A 179 -14.21 2.29 -7.32
C THR A 179 -13.40 3.33 -8.04
N LEU A 180 -12.21 2.93 -8.52
CA LEU A 180 -11.38 3.74 -9.41
C LEU A 180 -12.23 4.35 -10.54
N LYS A 181 -11.88 5.58 -10.91
CA LYS A 181 -12.53 6.30 -12.02
C LYS A 181 -11.63 6.27 -13.23
N LYS A 182 -12.22 6.06 -14.42
CA LYS A 182 -11.50 6.16 -15.68
C LYS A 182 -11.70 7.57 -16.24
N LYS A 183 -10.61 8.36 -16.33
CA LYS A 183 -10.58 9.73 -16.87
C LYS A 183 -9.51 9.82 -17.95
N ASN A 184 -9.84 10.34 -19.13
CA ASN A 184 -8.92 10.45 -20.27
C ASN A 184 -8.19 9.14 -20.60
N ASN A 185 -8.92 8.01 -20.59
CA ASN A 185 -8.39 6.65 -20.76
C ASN A 185 -7.36 6.18 -19.72
N LYS A 186 -7.10 6.96 -18.66
CA LYS A 186 -6.28 6.57 -17.52
C LYS A 186 -7.16 6.32 -16.30
N TRP A 187 -6.83 5.29 -15.54
CA TRP A 187 -7.48 5.05 -14.26
C TRP A 187 -6.85 5.92 -13.20
N GLN A 188 -7.69 6.49 -12.35
CA GLN A 188 -7.29 7.38 -11.27
C GLN A 188 -7.82 6.85 -9.95
N LYS A 189 -7.01 7.02 -8.91
CA LYS A 189 -7.37 6.80 -7.51
C LYS A 189 -8.66 7.56 -7.17
N ARG A 190 -9.40 7.06 -6.17
CA ARG A 190 -10.76 7.56 -5.86
C ARG A 190 -10.75 9.03 -5.49
N ASP A 191 -11.81 9.74 -5.89
CA ASP A 191 -12.01 11.13 -5.44
C ASP A 191 -12.22 11.13 -3.92
N SER A 192 -11.41 11.91 -3.22
CA SER A 192 -11.70 12.31 -1.85
C SER A 192 -12.52 13.60 -1.85
N LEU A 193 -13.13 13.93 -0.71
CA LEU A 193 -13.77 15.24 -0.49
C LEU A 193 -12.81 16.40 -0.78
N PHE A 194 -11.51 16.15 -0.66
CA PHE A 194 -10.45 17.03 -1.11
C PHE A 194 -9.92 16.52 -2.47
N PRO A 195 -10.09 17.28 -3.57
CA PRO A 195 -9.71 16.87 -4.94
C PRO A 195 -8.25 16.53 -5.18
N LEU A 196 -7.40 16.50 -4.15
CA LEU A 196 -5.96 16.22 -4.22
C LEU A 196 -5.58 14.98 -3.42
N ILE A 197 -6.45 14.52 -2.51
CA ILE A 197 -6.20 13.35 -1.68
C ILE A 197 -6.60 12.11 -2.49
N TYR A 198 -5.71 11.74 -3.40
CA TYR A 198 -5.81 10.55 -4.25
C TYR A 198 -4.81 9.50 -3.74
N THR A 199 -5.02 8.96 -2.56
CA THR A 199 -4.01 8.09 -1.92
C THR A 199 -4.32 6.61 -2.08
N ARG A 200 -5.61 6.26 -2.19
CA ARG A 200 -6.11 4.88 -2.19
C ARG A 200 -6.58 4.41 -3.59
N PRO A 201 -6.38 3.12 -3.94
CA PRO A 201 -5.80 2.06 -3.10
C PRO A 201 -4.27 2.15 -3.00
N TYR A 202 -3.70 1.44 -2.03
CA TYR A 202 -2.28 1.31 -1.75
C TYR A 202 -1.73 -0.06 -2.20
N ARG A 203 -0.41 -0.20 -2.23
CA ARG A 203 0.24 -1.51 -2.29
C ARG A 203 0.19 -2.21 -0.94
N ILE A 204 0.09 -3.54 -0.93
CA ILE A 204 -0.12 -4.34 0.29
C ILE A 204 1.02 -4.17 1.31
N GLU A 205 2.24 -3.92 0.85
CA GLU A 205 3.43 -3.69 1.67
C GLU A 205 3.32 -2.39 2.48
N LYS A 206 2.45 -1.46 2.05
CA LYS A 206 2.20 -0.21 2.76
C LYS A 206 1.64 -0.45 4.17
N ILE A 207 0.91 -1.54 4.40
CA ILE A 207 0.36 -1.90 5.72
C ILE A 207 1.46 -1.91 6.79
N GLU A 208 2.58 -2.58 6.49
CA GLU A 208 3.71 -2.66 7.43
C GLU A 208 4.37 -1.31 7.67
N ARG A 209 4.51 -0.51 6.61
CA ARG A 209 5.03 0.86 6.73
C ARG A 209 4.13 1.71 7.63
N LEU A 210 2.82 1.65 7.47
CA LEU A 210 1.86 2.38 8.30
C LEU A 210 2.01 1.98 9.77
N ILE A 211 1.99 0.67 10.06
CA ILE A 211 2.13 0.16 11.43
C ILE A 211 3.46 0.58 12.06
N ASN A 212 4.57 0.44 11.35
CA ASN A 212 5.90 0.77 11.88
C ASN A 212 6.05 2.27 12.16
N VAL A 213 5.50 3.11 11.29
CA VAL A 213 5.50 4.56 11.48
C VAL A 213 4.64 4.94 12.69
N THR A 214 3.44 4.37 12.82
CA THR A 214 2.58 4.65 13.97
C THR A 214 3.20 4.17 15.28
N LYS A 215 3.99 3.09 15.28
CA LYS A 215 4.77 2.68 16.48
C LYS A 215 5.71 3.79 16.95
N SER A 216 6.43 4.44 16.05
CA SER A 216 7.33 5.56 16.40
C SER A 216 6.54 6.79 16.82
N PHE A 217 5.47 7.11 16.09
CA PHE A 217 4.57 8.23 16.35
C PHE A 217 3.90 8.14 17.74
N LYS A 218 3.36 6.98 18.11
CA LYS A 218 2.73 6.75 19.43
C LYS A 218 3.70 6.76 20.60
N LYS A 219 5.00 6.44 20.41
CA LYS A 219 6.00 6.54 21.49
C LYS A 219 6.10 7.97 22.02
N GLU A 220 5.94 8.94 21.14
CA GLU A 220 6.04 10.35 21.47
C GLU A 220 4.73 10.95 21.98
N LYS A 221 3.62 10.20 21.96
CA LYS A 221 2.30 10.61 22.49
C LYS A 221 1.90 12.04 22.07
N PRO A 222 1.85 12.34 20.75
CA PRO A 222 1.32 13.62 20.28
C PRO A 222 -0.11 13.81 20.77
N THR A 223 -0.50 15.05 21.09
CA THR A 223 -1.86 15.35 21.56
C THR A 223 -2.86 15.23 20.42
N ILE A 224 -3.97 14.53 20.66
CA ILE A 224 -5.08 14.34 19.70
C ILE A 224 -5.52 15.69 19.12
N THR A 225 -5.76 16.68 19.97
CA THR A 225 -6.16 18.04 19.55
C THR A 225 -5.13 18.69 18.61
N ALA A 226 -3.83 18.49 18.84
CA ALA A 226 -2.81 19.04 17.95
C ALA A 226 -2.82 18.34 16.58
N LEU A 227 -3.08 17.03 16.55
CA LEU A 227 -3.20 16.27 15.30
C LEU A 227 -4.45 16.63 14.49
N GLU A 228 -5.59 16.81 15.16
CA GLU A 228 -6.82 17.29 14.53
C GLU A 228 -6.61 18.70 13.94
N ASN A 229 -6.07 19.63 14.74
CA ASN A 229 -5.77 20.98 14.26
C ASN A 229 -4.77 20.97 13.10
N PHE A 230 -3.72 20.16 13.18
CA PHE A 230 -2.76 19.98 12.10
C PHE A 230 -3.44 19.49 10.83
N ARG A 231 -4.28 18.45 10.94
CA ARG A 231 -5.03 17.87 9.81
C ARG A 231 -5.92 18.91 9.15
N GLU A 232 -6.72 19.62 9.93
CA GLU A 232 -7.69 20.59 9.41
C GLU A 232 -6.99 21.80 8.76
N ILE A 233 -5.97 22.38 9.41
CA ILE A 233 -5.25 23.52 8.87
C ILE A 233 -4.48 23.13 7.60
N LEU A 234 -3.79 21.98 7.61
CA LEU A 234 -3.06 21.50 6.43
C LEU A 234 -4.02 21.21 5.27
N ALA A 235 -5.17 20.58 5.52
CA ALA A 235 -6.19 20.33 4.50
C ALA A 235 -6.70 21.64 3.89
N SER A 236 -7.00 22.63 4.74
CA SER A 236 -7.47 23.96 4.31
C SER A 236 -6.44 24.68 3.44
N GLU A 237 -5.17 24.71 3.85
CA GLU A 237 -4.10 25.36 3.09
C GLU A 237 -3.84 24.67 1.75
N ILE A 238 -3.83 23.34 1.73
CA ILE A 238 -3.70 22.56 0.49
C ILE A 238 -4.89 22.86 -0.43
N TYR A 239 -6.12 22.82 0.09
CA TYR A 239 -7.29 23.14 -0.72
C TYR A 239 -7.19 24.57 -1.29
N ARG A 240 -6.84 25.56 -0.46
CA ARG A 240 -6.69 26.96 -0.88
C ARG A 240 -5.70 27.13 -2.03
N LEU A 241 -4.54 26.46 -1.95
CA LEU A 241 -3.45 26.61 -2.92
C LEU A 241 -3.66 25.79 -4.20
N PHE A 242 -4.38 24.67 -4.12
CA PHE A 242 -4.40 23.67 -5.18
C PHE A 242 -5.81 23.34 -5.68
N LYS A 243 -6.88 23.98 -5.19
CA LYS A 243 -8.28 23.75 -5.64
C LYS A 243 -8.49 23.80 -7.16
N ASP A 244 -7.72 24.64 -7.86
CA ASP A 244 -7.86 24.85 -9.31
C ASP A 244 -6.95 23.90 -10.11
N LYS A 245 -6.06 23.15 -9.44
CA LYS A 245 -5.22 22.14 -10.09
C LYS A 245 -6.02 20.88 -10.36
N LYS A 246 -5.92 20.39 -11.60
CA LYS A 246 -6.59 19.15 -12.04
C LYS A 246 -5.75 17.90 -11.84
N ASP A 247 -4.43 18.06 -11.70
CA ASP A 247 -3.46 16.98 -11.59
C ASP A 247 -2.83 16.94 -10.20
N PHE A 248 -2.28 15.77 -9.85
CA PHE A 248 -1.58 15.55 -8.59
C PHE A 248 -0.36 16.50 -8.45
N PRO A 249 -0.01 16.94 -7.22
CA PRO A 249 1.15 17.79 -6.96
C PRO A 249 2.44 17.38 -7.70
N THR A 250 3.05 18.35 -8.41
CA THR A 250 4.40 18.21 -8.98
C THR A 250 5.45 18.04 -7.87
N ASN A 251 6.70 17.74 -8.21
CA ASN A 251 7.76 17.66 -7.19
C ASN A 251 7.92 18.98 -6.41
N GLU A 252 7.80 20.12 -7.08
CA GLU A 252 7.82 21.45 -6.43
C GLU A 252 6.62 21.64 -5.49
N ASP A 253 5.43 21.21 -5.92
CA ASP A 253 4.23 21.25 -5.09
C ASP A 253 4.39 20.38 -3.83
N LYS A 254 5.01 19.20 -3.97
CA LYS A 254 5.30 18.29 -2.85
C LYS A 254 6.25 18.93 -1.85
N GLU A 255 7.29 19.62 -2.31
CA GLU A 255 8.20 20.36 -1.46
C GLU A 255 7.51 21.54 -0.76
N LEU A 256 6.58 22.21 -1.43
CA LEU A 256 5.76 23.25 -0.79
C LEU A 256 4.88 22.67 0.31
N ILE A 257 4.21 21.55 0.06
CA ILE A 257 3.39 20.84 1.07
C ILE A 257 4.25 20.43 2.27
N GLU A 258 5.45 19.91 2.03
CA GLU A 258 6.40 19.55 3.09
C GLU A 258 6.81 20.78 3.94
N LYS A 259 7.09 21.93 3.31
CA LYS A 259 7.39 23.19 4.02
C LYS A 259 6.20 23.73 4.82
N LEU A 260 4.99 23.61 4.29
CA LEU A 260 3.76 23.98 5.00
C LEU A 260 3.57 23.11 6.23
N ALA A 261 3.69 21.79 6.07
CA ALA A 261 3.62 20.84 7.18
C ALA A 261 4.68 21.14 8.26
N HIS A 262 5.90 21.49 7.85
CA HIS A 262 6.97 21.86 8.78
C HIS A 262 6.63 23.08 9.61
N THR A 263 6.17 24.15 8.97
CA THR A 263 5.76 25.38 9.65
C THR A 263 4.62 25.12 10.63
N LEU A 264 3.60 24.36 10.22
CA LEU A 264 2.45 24.04 11.06
C LEU A 264 2.84 23.20 12.27
N ALA A 265 3.60 22.12 12.06
CA ALA A 265 4.01 21.22 13.13
C ALA A 265 4.92 21.92 14.16
N ASN A 266 5.84 22.79 13.71
CA ASN A 266 6.71 23.55 14.62
C ASN A 266 5.96 24.58 15.47
N ASN A 267 4.85 25.12 14.96
CA ASN A 267 4.01 26.06 15.71
C ASN A 267 3.09 25.36 16.72
N MET A 268 2.94 24.04 16.66
CA MET A 268 2.10 23.26 17.54
C MET A 268 2.93 22.54 18.61
N GLU A 269 2.81 22.97 19.86
CA GLU A 269 3.62 22.43 20.97
C GLU A 269 3.55 20.89 21.09
N GLY A 270 2.38 20.31 20.84
CA GLY A 270 2.17 18.86 20.89
C GLY A 270 2.87 18.04 19.79
N LEU A 271 3.47 18.68 18.76
CA LEU A 271 4.02 18.02 17.58
C LEU A 271 5.53 18.26 17.37
N LYS A 272 6.18 19.02 18.25
CA LYS A 272 7.60 19.43 18.12
C LYS A 272 8.63 18.31 18.28
N LYS A 273 8.19 17.11 18.65
CA LYS A 273 9.10 15.99 18.89
C LYS A 273 9.64 15.45 17.56
N GLU A 274 10.91 15.07 17.55
CA GLU A 274 11.68 14.82 16.33
C GLU A 274 11.05 13.70 15.45
N ASN A 275 10.66 12.56 16.04
CA ASN A 275 10.11 11.46 15.23
C ASN A 275 8.68 11.76 14.75
N THR A 276 7.89 12.48 15.55
CA THR A 276 6.56 12.97 15.19
C THR A 276 6.68 13.91 14.00
N LEU A 277 7.58 14.90 14.09
CA LEU A 277 7.82 15.86 13.03
C LEU A 277 8.26 15.17 11.74
N ASP A 278 9.28 14.31 11.77
CA ASP A 278 9.74 13.55 10.58
C ASP A 278 8.60 12.75 9.93
N THR A 279 7.79 12.08 10.75
CA THR A 279 6.62 11.32 10.29
C THR A 279 5.61 12.23 9.58
N LEU A 280 5.24 13.36 10.20
CA LEU A 280 4.29 14.32 9.65
C LEU A 280 4.79 14.88 8.32
N LEU A 281 6.07 15.26 8.22
CA LEU A 281 6.67 15.80 7.00
C LEU A 281 6.64 14.78 5.86
N ARG A 282 7.15 13.56 6.14
CA ARG A 282 7.30 12.51 5.15
C ARG A 282 5.96 12.05 4.56
N PHE A 283 4.92 11.98 5.39
CA PHE A 283 3.58 11.58 4.94
C PHE A 283 2.81 12.74 4.31
N SER A 284 3.02 13.97 4.77
CA SER A 284 2.44 15.17 4.17
C SER A 284 2.88 15.35 2.72
N LYS A 285 4.16 15.11 2.42
CA LYS A 285 4.73 15.22 1.07
C LYS A 285 3.95 14.46 -0.01
N ASN A 286 3.34 13.33 0.34
CA ASN A 286 2.55 12.51 -0.59
C ASN A 286 1.06 12.51 -0.29
N LEU A 287 0.59 13.43 0.59
CA LEU A 287 -0.79 13.53 1.07
C LEU A 287 -1.31 12.27 1.79
N GLU A 288 -0.42 11.34 2.12
CA GLU A 288 -0.73 10.11 2.86
C GLU A 288 -0.99 10.38 4.34
N ILE A 289 -0.70 11.60 4.80
CA ILE A 289 -0.91 12.01 6.19
C ILE A 289 -2.39 11.96 6.57
N PHE A 290 -3.29 12.28 5.65
CA PHE A 290 -4.73 12.27 5.92
C PHE A 290 -5.26 10.87 6.21
N ASP A 291 -4.77 9.87 5.47
CA ASP A 291 -5.12 8.47 5.68
C ASP A 291 -4.50 7.93 6.97
N LEU A 292 -3.25 8.33 7.28
CA LEU A 292 -2.61 7.97 8.54
C LEU A 292 -3.38 8.52 9.74
N LEU A 293 -3.75 9.80 9.69
CA LEU A 293 -4.53 10.45 10.75
C LEU A 293 -5.96 9.94 10.79
N GLU A 294 -6.56 9.53 9.66
CA GLU A 294 -7.88 8.89 9.67
C GLU A 294 -7.85 7.54 10.41
N LEU A 295 -6.84 6.71 10.12
CA LEU A 295 -6.66 5.44 10.79
C LEU A 295 -6.38 5.60 12.29
N GLU A 296 -5.63 6.63 12.68
CA GLU A 296 -5.28 6.91 14.07
C GLU A 296 -6.42 7.57 14.85
N LEU A 297 -6.99 8.67 14.34
CA LEU A 297 -7.90 9.53 15.09
C LEU A 297 -9.37 9.07 15.03
N PHE A 298 -9.81 8.54 13.89
CA PHE A 298 -11.24 8.21 13.70
C PHE A 298 -11.53 6.73 13.79
N LEU A 299 -10.55 5.88 13.46
CA LEU A 299 -10.76 4.45 13.32
C LEU A 299 -10.06 3.62 14.41
N ASP A 300 -9.30 4.28 15.30
CA ASP A 300 -8.59 3.64 16.41
C ASP A 300 -7.73 2.45 15.97
N ALA A 301 -7.32 2.43 14.69
CA ALA A 301 -6.86 1.23 13.99
C ALA A 301 -5.50 0.71 14.50
N PHE A 302 -4.83 1.50 15.33
CA PHE A 302 -3.51 1.25 15.89
C PHE A 302 -3.51 1.04 17.42
N ASN A 303 -4.67 0.98 18.09
CA ASN A 303 -4.72 0.83 19.55
C ASN A 303 -4.15 -0.52 20.03
N PHE A 304 -4.15 -1.55 19.18
CA PHE A 304 -3.46 -2.82 19.47
C PHE A 304 -1.95 -2.68 19.77
N LEU A 305 -1.32 -1.56 19.40
CA LEU A 305 0.10 -1.30 19.65
C LEU A 305 0.41 -1.00 21.12
N GLU A 306 -0.59 -0.58 21.90
CA GLU A 306 -0.45 -0.34 23.33
C GLU A 306 -0.51 -1.66 24.11
N GLU A 307 -1.40 -2.58 23.71
CA GLU A 307 -1.52 -3.94 24.27
C GLU A 307 -0.21 -4.75 24.12
N GLU A 308 0.53 -4.59 23.01
CA GLU A 308 1.80 -5.30 22.78
C GLU A 308 2.93 -4.88 23.73
N LYS A 309 2.80 -3.77 24.46
CA LYS A 309 3.79 -3.36 25.49
C LYS A 309 3.54 -4.07 26.82
N ASP A 310 2.28 -4.35 27.16
CA ASP A 310 1.92 -4.98 28.43
C ASP A 310 2.22 -6.48 28.45
N ASP A 311 2.19 -7.16 27.29
CA ASP A 311 2.57 -8.58 27.16
C ASP A 311 4.09 -8.84 27.23
N SER A 312 4.90 -7.79 27.38
CA SER A 312 6.37 -7.87 27.43
C SER A 312 7.00 -7.53 28.80
N ASN A 313 6.18 -7.46 29.85
CA ASN A 313 6.62 -7.29 31.25
C ASN A 313 6.51 -8.57 32.06
#